data_AF-A0A6A4CSE6-F1
#
_entry.id   AF-A0A6A4CSE6-F1
#
_cell.length_a   1.000
_cell.length_b   1.000
_cell.length_c   1.000
_cell.angle_alpha   90.00
_cell.angle_beta   90.00
_cell.angle_gamma   90.00
#
_symmetry.space_group_name_H-M   'P 1'
#
loop_
_entity.id
_entity.type
_entity.pdbx_description
1 polymer ?
#
loop_
_entity_poly.entity_id
_entity_poly.type
_entity_poly.pdbx_seq_one_letter_code
_entity_poly.pdbx_strand_id
1 'polypeptide(L)'
;MTSELQDRYPHISLSDEERAKYDHSARIFLLETMAECAKFDPEHIDPDQWEYVRRRQSMSVYHSVQGTPDPAVLLMLGTGLVDGSILIFYDFEVRYINVN
;
A
#
# COMPACT_ATOMS: atom_id res chain seq x y z
N MET A 1 35.69 13.95 2.47
CA MET A 1 34.49 14.48 3.16
C MET A 1 33.24 13.80 2.58
N THR A 2 33.06 12.50 2.85
CA THR A 2 31.98 11.69 2.25
C THR A 2 31.43 10.63 3.21
N SER A 3 31.59 10.80 4.53
CA SER A 3 31.16 9.79 5.51
C SER A 3 29.81 10.06 6.19
N GLU A 4 29.24 11.28 6.08
CA GLU A 4 28.06 11.64 6.88
C GLU A 4 26.70 11.20 6.29
N LEU A 5 26.66 10.68 5.05
CA LEU A 5 25.42 10.18 4.44
C LEU A 5 25.20 8.68 4.67
N GLN A 6 26.23 7.95 5.08
CA GLN A 6 26.17 6.48 5.18
C GLN A 6 25.53 6.01 6.50
N ASP A 7 25.56 6.83 7.55
CA ASP A 7 24.94 6.54 8.85
C ASP A 7 23.42 6.81 8.90
N ARG A 8 22.85 7.41 7.85
CA ARG A 8 21.46 7.89 7.89
C ARG A 8 20.42 6.82 7.52
N TYR A 9 20.86 5.71 6.92
CA TYR A 9 19.97 4.65 6.44
C TYR A 9 20.49 3.27 6.85
N PRO A 10 19.65 2.39 7.41
CA PRO A 10 20.06 1.04 7.74
C PRO A 10 20.52 0.32 6.46
N HIS A 11 21.75 -0.17 6.47
CA HIS A 11 22.27 -0.93 5.35
C HIS A 11 21.76 -2.38 5.45
N ILE A 12 20.71 -2.69 4.69
CA ILE A 12 20.16 -4.03 4.62
C ILE A 12 20.97 -4.81 3.57
N SER A 13 21.71 -5.82 4.02
CA SER A 13 22.38 -6.79 3.16
C SER A 13 21.57 -8.08 3.17
N LEU A 14 21.10 -8.51 2.00
CA LEU A 14 20.33 -9.75 1.82
C LEU A 14 21.16 -10.73 1.00
N SER A 15 21.15 -12.00 1.41
CA SER A 15 21.57 -13.11 0.56
C SER A 15 20.67 -13.25 -0.67
N ASP A 16 21.13 -13.98 -1.68
CA ASP A 16 20.32 -14.25 -2.88
C ASP A 16 19.05 -15.05 -2.55
N GLU A 17 19.11 -15.94 -1.56
CA GLU A 17 17.94 -16.70 -1.09
C GLU A 17 16.91 -15.79 -0.41
N GLU A 18 17.36 -14.90 0.48
CA GLU A 18 16.46 -13.93 1.13
C GLU A 18 15.85 -12.98 0.11
N ARG A 19 16.64 -12.47 -0.83
CA ARG A 19 16.16 -11.62 -1.91
C ARG A 19 15.09 -12.32 -2.74
N ALA A 20 15.32 -13.57 -3.13
CA ALA A 20 14.34 -14.35 -3.89
C ALA A 20 13.02 -14.54 -3.12
N LYS A 21 13.08 -14.73 -1.79
CA LYS A 21 11.88 -14.81 -0.93
C LYS A 21 11.13 -13.47 -0.91
N TYR A 22 11.84 -12.36 -0.72
CA TYR A 22 11.24 -11.02 -0.73
C TYR A 22 10.60 -10.69 -2.09
N ASP A 23 11.30 -10.96 -3.20
CA ASP A 23 10.78 -10.72 -4.56
C ASP A 23 9.53 -11.55 -4.83
N HIS A 24 9.51 -12.81 -4.37
CA HIS A 24 8.35 -13.68 -4.49
C HIS A 24 7.14 -13.13 -3.70
N SER A 25 7.34 -12.77 -2.43
CA SER A 25 6.28 -12.18 -1.61
C SER A 25 5.79 -10.86 -2.18
N ALA A 26 6.68 -9.97 -2.58
CA ALA A 26 6.33 -8.67 -3.19
C ALA A 26 5.50 -8.84 -4.47
N ARG A 27 5.85 -9.83 -5.30
CA ARG A 27 5.08 -10.16 -6.50
C ARG A 27 3.67 -10.64 -6.16
N ILE A 28 3.52 -11.52 -5.17
CA ILE A 28 2.21 -12.00 -4.73
C ILE A 28 1.35 -10.83 -4.23
N PHE A 29 1.88 -10.02 -3.32
CA PHE A 29 1.16 -8.86 -2.79
C PHE A 29 0.74 -7.88 -3.88
N LEU A 30 1.62 -7.61 -4.86
CA LEU A 30 1.28 -6.73 -5.98
C LEU A 30 0.13 -7.30 -6.82
N LEU A 31 0.18 -8.58 -7.18
CA LEU A 31 -0.84 -9.22 -7.99
C LEU A 31 -2.19 -9.29 -7.27
N GLU A 32 -2.20 -9.65 -5.99
CA GLU A 32 -3.39 -9.66 -5.15
C GLU A 32 -3.99 -8.25 -5.03
N THR A 33 -3.14 -7.24 -4.78
CA THR A 33 -3.57 -5.84 -4.71
C THR A 33 -4.21 -5.39 -6.03
N MET A 34 -3.57 -5.68 -7.17
CA MET A 34 -4.10 -5.35 -8.48
C MET A 34 -5.43 -6.05 -8.76
N ALA A 35 -5.59 -7.30 -8.34
CA ALA A 35 -6.83 -8.05 -8.49
C ALA A 35 -7.96 -7.45 -7.64
N GLU A 36 -7.69 -7.04 -6.40
CA GLU A 36 -8.68 -6.38 -5.55
C GLU A 36 -9.06 -4.99 -6.11
N CYS A 37 -8.08 -4.20 -6.55
CA CYS A 37 -8.35 -2.92 -7.21
C CYS A 37 -9.19 -3.07 -8.48
N ALA A 38 -8.99 -4.14 -9.27
CA ALA A 38 -9.74 -4.36 -10.50
C ALA A 38 -11.21 -4.77 -10.26
N LYS A 39 -11.52 -5.37 -9.11
CA LYS A 39 -12.89 -5.74 -8.72
C LYS A 39 -13.66 -4.58 -8.10
N PHE A 40 -12.93 -3.61 -7.53
CA PHE A 40 -13.54 -2.53 -6.77
C PHE A 40 -14.21 -1.51 -7.69
N ASP A 41 -15.52 -1.34 -7.54
CA ASP A 41 -16.30 -0.31 -8.20
C ASP A 41 -16.63 0.82 -7.20
N PRO A 42 -16.03 2.03 -7.35
CA PRO A 42 -16.32 3.15 -6.45
C PRO A 42 -17.76 3.66 -6.54
N GLU A 43 -18.49 3.38 -7.62
CA GLU A 43 -19.90 3.77 -7.79
C GLU A 43 -20.85 2.76 -7.15
N HIS A 44 -20.42 1.49 -7.00
CA HIS A 44 -21.23 0.38 -6.49
C HIS A 44 -20.47 -0.39 -5.39
N ILE A 45 -20.38 0.22 -4.21
CA ILE A 45 -19.75 -0.42 -3.04
C ILE A 45 -20.64 -1.55 -2.51
N ASP A 46 -20.14 -2.79 -2.54
CA ASP A 46 -20.78 -3.93 -1.91
C ASP A 46 -20.60 -3.90 -0.38
N PRO A 47 -21.66 -3.68 0.42
CA PRO A 47 -21.56 -3.61 1.88
C PRO A 47 -21.24 -4.96 2.53
N ASP A 48 -21.44 -6.09 1.84
CA ASP A 48 -21.06 -7.42 2.33
C ASP A 48 -19.55 -7.66 2.19
N GLN A 49 -18.85 -6.81 1.45
CA GLN A 49 -17.40 -6.86 1.24
C GLN A 49 -16.67 -5.69 1.92
N TRP A 50 -17.26 -4.50 1.91
CA TRP A 50 -16.60 -3.26 2.31
C TRP A 50 -17.44 -2.47 3.32
N GLU A 51 -16.88 -2.30 4.52
CA GLU A 51 -17.47 -1.43 5.53
C GLU A 51 -16.77 -0.06 5.55
N TYR A 52 -17.57 1.00 5.52
CA TYR A 52 -17.10 2.37 5.49
C TYR A 52 -16.43 2.76 6.82
N VAL A 53 -15.22 3.32 6.74
CA VAL A 53 -14.45 3.76 7.91
C VAL A 53 -14.54 5.27 8.09
N ARG A 54 -14.14 6.03 7.07
CA ARG A 54 -14.06 7.50 7.14
C ARG A 54 -13.93 8.15 5.77
N ARG A 55 -14.14 9.46 5.72
CA ARG A 55 -13.84 10.32 4.58
C ARG A 55 -12.99 11.50 5.02
N ARG A 56 -11.96 11.83 4.23
CA ARG A 56 -11.17 13.06 4.37
C ARG A 56 -11.11 13.75 3.02
N GLN A 57 -11.67 14.96 2.94
CA GLN A 57 -11.79 15.72 1.69
C GLN A 57 -12.45 14.86 0.60
N SER A 58 -11.75 14.62 -0.50
CA SER A 58 -12.20 13.85 -1.66
C SER A 58 -11.88 12.36 -1.57
N MET A 59 -11.32 11.88 -0.45
CA MET A 59 -10.94 10.47 -0.27
C MET A 59 -11.80 9.76 0.78
N SER A 60 -12.45 8.68 0.37
CA SER A 60 -13.20 7.75 1.22
C SER A 60 -12.34 6.52 1.49
N VAL A 61 -12.43 5.99 2.72
CA VAL A 61 -11.70 4.80 3.17
C VAL A 61 -12.70 3.75 3.65
N TYR A 62 -12.47 2.52 3.22
CA TYR A 62 -13.24 1.34 3.52
C TYR A 62 -12.32 0.27 4.09
N HIS A 63 -12.86 -0.65 4.86
CA HIS A 63 -12.15 -1.85 5.31
C HIS A 63 -12.88 -3.10 4.84
N SER A 64 -12.12 -4.16 4.59
CA SER A 64 -12.69 -5.44 4.18
C SER A 64 -13.41 -6.11 5.35
N VAL A 65 -14.69 -6.46 5.15
CA VAL A 65 -15.49 -7.24 6.11
C VAL A 65 -14.98 -8.70 6.15
N GLN A 66 -14.51 -9.21 5.02
CA GLN A 66 -13.98 -10.57 4.91
C GLN A 66 -12.53 -10.68 5.43
N GLY A 67 -11.89 -9.55 5.72
CA GLY A 67 -10.53 -9.49 6.23
C GLY A 67 -9.49 -10.03 5.24
N THR A 68 -8.40 -10.58 5.77
CA THR A 68 -7.41 -11.32 5.00
C THR A 68 -7.16 -12.69 5.65
N PRO A 69 -6.53 -13.66 4.96
CA PRO A 69 -6.16 -14.93 5.57
C PRO A 69 -5.25 -14.79 6.80
N ASP A 70 -4.50 -13.69 6.91
CA ASP A 70 -3.68 -13.37 8.07
C ASP A 70 -4.44 -12.42 9.02
N PRO A 71 -4.81 -12.85 10.24
CA PRO A 71 -5.54 -12.01 11.18
C PRO A 71 -4.73 -10.81 11.71
N ALA A 72 -3.39 -10.80 11.52
CA ALA A 72 -2.56 -9.65 11.85
C ALA A 72 -2.60 -8.55 10.77
N VAL A 73 -3.19 -8.83 9.61
CA VAL A 73 -3.22 -7.93 8.45
C VAL A 73 -4.64 -7.41 8.22
N LEU A 74 -4.76 -6.09 8.21
CA LEU A 74 -6.00 -5.39 7.91
C LEU A 74 -5.99 -4.90 6.45
N LEU A 75 -6.97 -5.33 5.65
CA LEU A 75 -7.15 -4.82 4.30
C LEU A 75 -8.02 -3.57 4.30
N MET A 76 -7.46 -2.46 3.82
CA MET A 76 -8.16 -1.19 3.62
C MET A 76 -8.11 -0.79 2.15
N LEU A 77 -9.19 -0.15 1.70
CA LEU A 77 -9.28 0.42 0.36
C LEU A 77 -9.64 1.90 0.47
N GLY A 78 -8.86 2.73 -0.23
CA GLY A 78 -9.13 4.16 -0.37
C GLY A 78 -9.49 4.51 -1.80
N THR A 79 -10.56 5.26 -2.00
CA THR A 79 -10.90 5.85 -3.31
C THR A 79 -11.13 7.33 -3.17
N GLY A 80 -10.62 8.12 -4.11
CA GLY A 80 -10.77 9.55 -4.08
C GLY A 80 -9.98 10.26 -5.17
N LEU A 81 -10.28 11.55 -5.31
CA LEU A 81 -9.53 12.45 -6.16
C LEU A 81 -8.44 13.12 -5.31
N VAL A 82 -7.19 12.98 -5.74
CA VAL A 82 -6.08 13.76 -5.20
C VAL A 82 -5.81 14.89 -6.18
N ASP A 83 -5.98 16.13 -5.73
CA ASP A 83 -5.53 17.29 -6.48
C ASP A 83 -4.05 17.53 -6.18
N GLY A 84 -3.18 17.33 -7.18
CA GLY A 84 -1.72 17.45 -7.04
C GLY A 84 -0.97 16.11 -6.90
N SER A 85 0.18 16.13 -6.22
CA SER A 85 1.08 14.97 -6.12
C SER A 85 0.72 14.04 -4.96
N ILE A 86 0.89 12.73 -5.17
CA ILE A 86 0.75 11.74 -4.09
C ILE A 86 2.05 11.68 -3.29
N LEU A 87 1.93 11.92 -1.98
CA LEU A 87 2.97 11.69 -0.98
C LEU A 87 2.60 10.43 -0.19
N ILE A 88 3.32 9.34 -0.44
CA ILE A 88 3.18 8.12 0.36
C ILE A 88 4.22 8.20 1.48
N PHE A 89 3.74 8.23 2.72
CA PHE A 89 4.59 8.13 3.91
C PHE A 89 4.75 6.66 4.26
N TYR A 90 5.92 6.09 3.98
CA TYR A 90 6.38 4.89 4.68
C TYR A 90 7.10 5.36 5.95
N ASP A 91 7.04 4.57 7.03
CA ASP A 91 7.71 4.91 8.30
C ASP A 91 9.24 5.16 8.16
N PHE A 92 9.85 4.93 6.98
CA PHE A 92 11.25 5.25 6.71
C PHE A 92 11.59 5.89 5.35
N GLU A 93 10.65 6.25 4.48
CA GLU A 93 11.00 6.95 3.23
C GLU A 93 9.82 7.75 2.62
N VAL A 94 10.10 8.98 2.16
CA VAL A 94 9.17 9.81 1.38
C VAL A 94 9.50 9.62 -0.09
N ARG A 95 8.56 9.05 -0.87
CA ARG A 95 8.67 9.01 -2.34
C ARG A 95 7.53 9.79 -2.98
N TYR A 96 7.90 10.66 -3.92
CA TYR A 96 6.97 11.44 -4.74
C TYR A 96 6.60 10.64 -5.98
N ILE A 97 5.30 10.41 -6.19
CA ILE A 97 4.79 9.87 -7.45
C ILE A 97 3.92 10.97 -8.08
N ASN A 98 4.35 11.46 -9.24
CA ASN A 98 3.52 12.33 -10.08
C ASN A 98 2.49 11.47 -10.80
N VAL A 99 1.22 11.76 -10.58
CA VAL A 99 0.11 11.17 -11.31
C VAL A 99 -0.41 12.26 -12.24
N ASN A 100 -0.18 12.10 -13.55
CA ASN A 100 -0.74 12.97 -14.60
C ASN A 100 -1.98 12.30 -15.20
#